data_AF-A0A4S4HGF5-F1
#
_entry.id   AF-A0A4S4HGF5-F1
#
_cell.length_a   1.000
_cell.length_b   1.000
_cell.length_c   1.000
_cell.angle_alpha   90.00
_cell.angle_beta   90.00
_cell.angle_gamma   90.00
#
_symmetry.space_group_name_H-M   'P 1'
#
loop_
_entity.id
_entity.type
_entity.pdbx_description
1 polymer ?
#
loop_
_entity_poly.entity_id
_entity_poly.type
_entity_poly.pdbx_seq_one_letter_code
_entity_poly.pdbx_strand_id
1 'polypeptide(L)'
;METVVIGTEKVGDYEYPIYGNEEVQYEEEDVIGYKDVYDIPDNATEIPLPQPNWKPVWNGEKWIETITQEELDELNKPQIPQPSELDKLKKQQELMQQALDELIISSI
;
A
#
# COMPACT_ATOMS: atom_id res chain seq x y z
N MET A 1 -14.08 -7.85 40.15
CA MET A 1 -14.82 -7.08 41.18
C MET A 1 -15.58 -6.00 40.45
N GLU A 2 -16.90 -6.06 40.51
CA GLU A 2 -17.76 -5.04 39.90
C GLU A 2 -18.46 -4.24 41.01
N THR A 3 -18.59 -2.93 40.79
CA THR A 3 -19.26 -2.03 41.71
C THR A 3 -20.75 -2.03 41.41
N VAL A 4 -21.56 -2.54 42.35
CA VAL A 4 -23.01 -2.65 42.21
C VAL A 4 -23.73 -1.78 43.24
N VAL A 5 -24.92 -1.30 42.92
CA VAL A 5 -25.75 -0.54 43.86
C VAL A 5 -26.42 -1.50 44.83
N ILE A 6 -26.06 -1.43 46.11
CA ILE A 6 -26.54 -2.34 47.17
C ILE A 6 -27.66 -1.73 48.01
N GLY A 7 -27.96 -0.45 47.82
CA GLY A 7 -29.03 0.25 48.52
C GLY A 7 -29.07 1.73 48.17
N THR A 8 -29.98 2.45 48.82
CA THR A 8 -30.07 3.92 48.72
C THR A 8 -30.20 4.52 50.12
N GLU A 9 -29.52 5.64 50.35
CA GLU A 9 -29.62 6.44 51.57
C GLU A 9 -30.27 7.79 51.26
N LYS A 10 -31.20 8.24 52.11
CA LYS A 10 -31.88 9.52 51.95
C LYS A 10 -31.25 10.58 52.87
N VAL A 11 -30.73 11.65 52.28
CA VAL A 11 -30.15 12.79 53.00
C VAL A 11 -30.93 14.04 52.59
N GLY A 12 -31.84 14.48 53.46
CA GLY A 12 -32.79 15.55 53.16
C GLY A 12 -33.81 15.13 52.08
N ASP A 13 -33.95 15.94 51.05
CA ASP A 13 -34.84 15.67 49.90
C ASP A 13 -34.17 14.81 48.80
N TYR A 14 -32.89 14.45 48.95
CA TYR A 14 -32.11 13.73 47.95
C TYR A 14 -31.84 12.27 48.36
N GLU A 15 -31.83 11.38 47.38
CA GLU A 15 -31.54 9.96 47.55
C GLU A 15 -30.24 9.60 46.83
N TYR A 16 -29.31 8.98 47.57
CA TYR A 16 -27.98 8.63 47.11
C TYR A 16 -27.81 7.11 47.04
N PRO A 17 -27.31 6.54 45.93
CA PRO A 17 -27.01 5.12 45.86
C PRO A 17 -25.79 4.77 46.73
N ILE A 18 -25.92 3.69 47.50
CA ILE A 18 -24.81 3.05 48.21
C ILE A 18 -24.22 1.99 47.30
N TYR A 19 -22.91 2.06 47.08
CA TYR A 19 -22.17 1.13 46.23
C TYR A 19 -21.47 0.06 47.07
N GLY A 20 -21.57 -1.19 46.64
CA GLY A 20 -20.85 -2.34 47.17
C GLY A 20 -20.03 -3.01 46.08
N ASN A 21 -19.08 -3.87 46.47
CA ASN A 21 -18.29 -4.66 45.54
C ASN A 21 -18.82 -6.09 45.52
N GLU A 22 -19.05 -6.64 44.33
CA GLU A 22 -19.38 -8.04 44.11
C GLU A 22 -18.18 -8.77 43.48
N GLU A 23 -17.83 -9.93 44.04
CA GLU A 23 -16.80 -10.81 43.48
C GLU A 23 -17.38 -11.59 42.29
N VAL A 24 -17.25 -11.02 41.10
CA VAL A 24 -17.49 -11.74 39.85
C VAL A 24 -16.35 -12.72 39.57
N GLN A 25 -16.68 -13.98 39.31
CA GLN A 25 -15.72 -14.97 38.84
C GLN A 25 -15.43 -14.71 37.36
N TYR A 26 -14.16 -14.59 37.03
CA TYR A 26 -13.70 -14.44 35.66
C TYR A 26 -13.54 -15.83 35.04
N GLU A 27 -14.28 -16.10 33.96
CA GLU A 27 -14.08 -17.28 33.12
C GLU A 27 -13.24 -16.85 31.90
N GLU A 28 -12.00 -17.34 31.80
CA GLU A 28 -11.23 -17.21 30.57
C GLU A 28 -11.84 -18.12 29.50
N GLU A 29 -12.36 -17.52 28.44
CA GLU A 29 -12.69 -18.27 27.24
C GLU A 29 -11.36 -18.67 26.57
N ASP A 30 -11.00 -19.95 26.66
CA ASP A 30 -9.84 -20.52 25.97
C ASP A 30 -10.05 -20.41 24.45
N VAL A 31 -9.62 -19.29 23.86
CA VAL A 31 -9.55 -19.14 22.40
C VAL A 31 -8.41 -20.01 21.89
N ILE A 32 -8.72 -21.25 21.51
CA ILE A 32 -7.77 -22.22 20.94
C ILE A 32 -7.43 -21.79 19.50
N GLY A 33 -6.56 -20.78 19.38
CA GLY A 33 -5.94 -20.36 18.13
C GLY A 33 -6.84 -19.59 17.17
N TYR A 34 -6.22 -18.74 16.37
CA TYR A 34 -6.85 -18.11 15.22
C TYR A 34 -6.64 -19.04 14.02
N LYS A 35 -7.73 -19.50 13.40
CA LYS A 35 -7.64 -20.10 12.08
C LYS A 35 -7.70 -18.97 11.07
N ASP A 36 -6.54 -18.57 10.58
CA ASP A 36 -6.42 -17.66 9.45
C ASP A 36 -7.06 -18.31 8.21
N VAL A 37 -8.32 -17.96 7.94
CA VAL A 37 -8.99 -18.31 6.69
C VAL A 37 -8.71 -17.17 5.72
N TYR A 38 -7.56 -17.22 5.05
CA TYR A 38 -7.31 -16.33 3.92
C TYR A 38 -8.06 -16.88 2.71
N ASP A 39 -9.04 -16.14 2.21
CA ASP A 39 -9.63 -16.34 0.89
C ASP A 39 -8.59 -15.95 -0.17
N ILE A 40 -7.63 -16.84 -0.43
CA ILE A 40 -6.63 -16.67 -1.46
C ILE A 40 -7.35 -16.80 -2.81
N PRO A 41 -7.33 -15.77 -3.67
CA PRO A 41 -8.01 -15.82 -4.95
C PRO A 41 -7.35 -16.84 -5.89
N ASP A 42 -8.13 -17.44 -6.79
CA ASP A 42 -7.66 -18.49 -7.72
C ASP A 42 -6.48 -18.07 -8.63
N ASN A 43 -6.25 -16.76 -8.78
CA ASN A 43 -5.15 -16.20 -9.56
C ASN A 43 -3.88 -15.91 -8.72
N ALA A 44 -3.87 -16.27 -7.44
CA ALA A 44 -2.68 -16.18 -6.61
C ALA A 44 -1.68 -17.29 -6.97
N THR A 45 -0.39 -17.01 -6.77
CA THR A 45 0.69 -17.96 -7.00
C THR A 45 1.52 -18.14 -5.73
N GLU A 46 1.80 -19.39 -5.36
CA GLU A 46 2.75 -19.72 -4.30
C GLU A 46 4.20 -19.78 -4.81
N ILE A 47 4.41 -19.50 -6.10
CA ILE A 47 5.75 -19.52 -6.71
C ILE A 47 6.57 -18.38 -6.10
N PRO A 48 7.71 -18.68 -5.46
CA PRO A 48 8.57 -17.64 -4.93
C PRO A 48 9.08 -16.78 -6.10
N LEU A 49 9.13 -15.46 -5.87
CA LEU A 49 9.77 -14.55 -6.81
C LEU A 49 11.18 -15.07 -7.14
N PRO A 50 11.59 -15.12 -8.41
CA PRO A 50 12.95 -15.50 -8.77
C PRO A 50 13.91 -14.59 -7.99
N GLN A 51 14.82 -15.20 -7.23
CA GLN A 51 15.86 -14.49 -6.51
C GLN A 51 17.19 -14.57 -7.27
N PRO A 52 18.05 -13.55 -7.20
CA PRO A 52 17.89 -12.27 -6.49
C PRO A 52 17.70 -11.09 -7.46
N ASN A 53 16.59 -10.36 -7.30
CA ASN A 53 16.29 -9.26 -8.23
C ASN A 53 16.90 -7.91 -7.85
N TRP A 54 17.16 -7.57 -6.58
CA TRP A 54 17.76 -6.24 -6.24
C TRP A 54 18.60 -6.16 -4.95
N LYS A 55 19.00 -7.29 -4.32
CA LYS A 55 19.84 -7.25 -3.11
C LYS A 55 21.19 -7.92 -3.35
N PRO A 56 22.32 -7.21 -3.15
CA PRO A 56 23.63 -7.84 -3.22
C PRO A 56 23.72 -8.93 -2.14
N VAL A 57 24.26 -10.09 -2.51
CA VAL A 57 24.40 -11.24 -1.61
C VAL A 57 25.79 -11.17 -0.98
N TRP A 58 25.85 -11.15 0.36
CA TRP A 58 27.12 -11.23 1.09
C TRP A 58 27.58 -12.68 1.15
N ASN A 59 28.79 -12.95 0.63
CA ASN A 59 29.35 -14.31 0.60
C ASN A 59 30.28 -14.63 1.78
N GLY A 60 30.37 -13.76 2.78
CA GLY A 60 31.28 -13.89 3.91
C GLY A 60 32.57 -13.07 3.79
N GLU A 61 32.99 -12.71 2.58
CA GLU A 61 34.23 -11.95 2.33
C GLU A 61 33.99 -10.67 1.50
N LYS A 62 33.02 -10.69 0.58
CA LYS A 62 32.68 -9.56 -0.29
C LYS A 62 31.19 -9.55 -0.67
N TRP A 63 30.69 -8.36 -0.97
CA TRP A 63 29.36 -8.17 -1.57
C TRP A 63 29.42 -8.59 -3.02
N ILE A 64 28.54 -9.52 -3.42
CA ILE A 64 28.39 -9.92 -4.82
C ILE A 64 27.18 -9.17 -5.37
N GLU A 65 27.42 -8.29 -6.33
CA GLU A 65 26.38 -7.70 -7.16
C GLU A 65 25.84 -8.80 -8.08
N THR A 66 24.54 -9.02 -8.05
CA THR A 66 23.87 -10.10 -8.78
C THR A 66 23.24 -9.63 -10.09
N ILE A 67 23.49 -8.38 -10.47
CA ILE A 67 23.04 -7.83 -11.74
C ILE A 67 23.75 -8.58 -12.88
N THR A 68 22.98 -9.09 -13.83
CA THR A 68 23.55 -9.71 -15.01
C THR A 68 24.16 -8.63 -15.92
N GLN A 69 25.20 -8.98 -16.68
CA GLN A 69 25.83 -8.01 -17.61
C GLN A 69 24.82 -7.44 -18.60
N GLU A 70 23.83 -8.24 -19.00
CA GLU A 70 22.75 -7.85 -19.90
C GLU A 70 21.85 -6.76 -19.30
N GLU A 71 21.50 -6.85 -18.02
CA GLU A 71 20.72 -5.82 -17.31
C GLU A 71 21.52 -4.54 -17.02
N LEU A 72 22.82 -4.69 -16.73
CA LEU A 72 23.73 -3.56 -16.57
C LEU A 72 23.86 -2.77 -17.88
N ASP A 73 23.92 -3.47 -19.01
CA ASP A 73 23.98 -2.88 -20.33
C ASP A 73 22.65 -2.16 -20.68
N GLU A 74 21.50 -2.70 -20.28
CA GLU A 74 20.19 -2.04 -20.41
C GLU A 74 20.10 -0.73 -19.60
N LEU A 75 20.61 -0.72 -18.36
CA LEU A 75 20.65 0.49 -17.53
C LEU A 75 21.61 1.56 -18.07
N ASN A 76 22.72 1.13 -18.67
CA ASN A 76 23.73 2.02 -19.26
C ASN A 76 23.40 2.46 -20.69
N LYS A 77 22.33 1.93 -21.30
CA LYS A 77 21.86 2.46 -22.58
C LYS A 77 21.52 3.95 -22.39
N PRO A 78 22.04 4.84 -23.24
CA PRO A 78 21.62 6.23 -23.21
C PRO A 78 20.11 6.26 -23.40
N GLN A 79 19.38 6.71 -22.38
CA GLN A 79 17.95 6.93 -22.50
C GLN A 79 17.77 7.93 -23.63
N ILE A 80 17.20 7.47 -24.74
CA ILE A 80 16.74 8.37 -25.80
C ILE A 80 15.75 9.28 -25.09
N PRO A 81 15.99 10.61 -25.01
CA PRO A 81 15.08 11.50 -24.33
C PRO A 81 13.72 11.34 -24.99
N GLN A 82 12.78 10.70 -24.30
CA GLN A 82 11.43 10.58 -24.81
C GLN A 82 10.90 12.00 -24.91
N PRO A 83 10.33 12.41 -26.06
CA PRO A 83 9.76 13.74 -26.18
C PRO A 83 8.71 13.89 -25.09
N SER A 84 8.85 14.95 -24.29
CA SER A 84 7.91 15.24 -23.21
C SER A 84 6.50 15.39 -23.80
N GLU A 85 5.46 15.25 -22.97
CA GLU A 85 4.09 15.49 -23.44
C GLU A 85 3.94 16.88 -24.08
N LEU A 86 4.69 17.87 -23.57
CA LEU A 86 4.77 19.21 -24.13
C LEU A 86 5.38 19.22 -25.54
N ASP A 87 6.44 18.46 -25.79
CA ASP A 87 7.09 18.37 -27.11
C ASP A 87 6.19 17.67 -28.13
N LYS A 88 5.46 16.64 -27.70
CA LYS A 88 4.45 15.98 -28.54
C LYS A 88 3.32 16.95 -28.93
N LEU A 89 2.84 17.73 -27.96
CA LEU A 89 1.79 18.73 -28.18
C LEU A 89 2.23 19.83 -29.15
N LYS A 90 3.45 20.37 -28.98
CA LYS A 90 4.02 21.36 -29.90
C LYS A 90 4.11 20.83 -31.33
N LYS A 91 4.58 19.60 -31.51
CA LYS A 91 4.67 18.96 -32.83
C LYS A 91 3.29 18.77 -33.47
N GLN A 92 2.27 18.41 -32.68
CA GLN A 92 0.90 18.31 -33.19
C GLN A 92 0.33 19.66 -33.62
N GLN A 93 0.61 20.73 -32.86
CA GLN A 93 0.19 22.09 -33.23
C GLN A 93 0.87 22.55 -34.51
N GLU A 94 2.18 22.32 -34.67
CA GLU A 94 2.93 22.67 -35.87
C GLU A 94 2.39 21.95 -37.12
N LEU A 95 2.13 20.65 -37.02
CA LEU A 95 1.52 19.89 -38.13
C LEU A 95 0.11 20.38 -38.48
N MET A 96 -0.69 20.75 -37.49
CA MET A 96 -2.02 21.31 -37.71
C MET A 96 -1.95 22.69 -38.36
N GLN A 97 -1.02 23.55 -37.91
CA GLN A 97 -0.76 24.86 -38.49
C GLN A 97 -0.36 24.74 -39.96
N GLN A 98 0.58 23.85 -40.28
CA GLN A 98 1.02 23.61 -41.64
C GLN A 98 -0.12 23.11 -42.54
N ALA A 99 -0.95 22.18 -42.05
CA ALA A 99 -2.10 21.69 -42.81
C ALA A 99 -3.13 22.80 -43.08
N LEU A 100 -3.36 23.69 -42.12
CA LEU A 100 -4.24 24.86 -42.30
C LEU A 100 -3.65 25.86 -43.31
N ASP A 101 -2.35 26.13 -43.23
CA ASP A 101 -1.67 27.04 -44.16
C ASP A 101 -1.72 26.50 -45.60
N GLU A 102 -1.52 25.19 -45.80
CA GLU A 102 -1.67 24.54 -47.12
C GLU A 102 -3.12 24.63 -47.65
N LEU A 103 -4.12 24.49 -46.80
CA LEU A 103 -5.53 24.64 -47.17
C LEU A 103 -5.87 26.10 -47.54
N ILE A 104 -5.31 27.07 -46.83
CA ILE A 104 -5.50 28.50 -47.14
C ILE A 104 -4.80 28.85 -48.45
N ILE A 105 -3.56 28.40 -48.65
CA ILE A 105 -2.80 28.65 -49.88
C ILE A 105 -3.46 28.00 -51.10
N SER A 106 -4.04 26.80 -50.95
CA SER A 106 -4.78 26.13 -52.03
C SER A 106 -6.17 26.72 -52.31
N SER A 107 -6.67 27.60 -51.45
CA SER A 107 -7.96 28.30 -51.62
C SER A 107 -7.82 29.69 -52.25
N ILE A 108 -6.60 30.15 -52.54
CA ILE A 108 -6.27 31.41 -53.22
C ILE A 108 -5.83 31.11 -54.65
#